data_AF-A0A937K5X3-F1
#
_entry.id   AF-A0A937K5X3-F1
#
_cell.length_a   1.000
_cell.length_b   1.000
_cell.length_c   1.000
_cell.angle_alpha   90.00
_cell.angle_beta   90.00
_cell.angle_gamma   90.00
#
_symmetry.space_group_name_H-M   'P 1'
#
loop_
_entity.id
_entity.type
_entity.pdbx_description
1 polymer ?
#
loop_
_entity_poly.entity_id
_entity_poly.type
_entity_poly.pdbx_seq_one_letter_code
_entity_poly.pdbx_strand_id
1 'polypeptide(L)'
;MALTVNFDTPQSATNRFVTTSGSVAPNSIGHLKIVLNVTTTGTSTVNRSFYRAIDYDNSGATTTLTITNAPYTLTITPKLLTTETVNETTGVITSWSYTQP
;
A
#
# COMPACT_ATOMS: atom_id res chain seq x y z
N MET A 1 -33.35 22.90 15.08
CA MET A 1 -33.09 21.46 15.27
C MET A 1 -31.67 21.19 14.80
N ALA A 2 -30.76 20.80 15.70
CA ALA A 2 -29.39 20.46 15.33
C ALA A 2 -29.38 19.06 14.72
N LEU A 3 -28.91 18.93 13.48
CA LEU A 3 -28.59 17.63 12.89
C LEU A 3 -27.36 17.10 13.62
N THR A 4 -27.53 16.07 14.42
CA THR A 4 -26.42 15.32 15.00
C THR A 4 -25.61 14.72 13.85
N VAL A 5 -24.51 15.37 13.48
CA VAL A 5 -23.53 14.80 12.55
C VAL A 5 -22.86 13.66 13.30
N ASN A 6 -23.34 12.44 13.08
CA ASN A 6 -22.65 11.24 13.50
C ASN A 6 -21.35 11.18 12.70
N PHE A 7 -20.22 11.46 13.35
CA PHE A 7 -18.91 11.03 12.85
C PHE A 7 -18.87 9.52 13.03
N ASP A 8 -19.66 8.81 12.21
CA ASP A 8 -19.70 7.36 12.21
C ASP A 8 -18.27 6.90 11.96
N THR A 9 -17.66 6.43 13.04
CA THR A 9 -16.40 5.70 13.08
C THR A 9 -16.33 4.84 11.83
N PRO A 10 -15.23 4.86 11.06
CA PRO A 10 -15.20 4.18 9.78
C PRO A 10 -15.74 2.74 9.90
N GLN A 11 -16.95 2.53 9.35
CA GLN A 11 -17.90 1.52 9.82
C GLN A 11 -17.46 0.08 9.55
N SER A 12 -16.39 -0.13 8.78
CA SER A 12 -15.60 -1.35 8.78
C SER A 12 -14.45 -1.17 7.80
N ALA A 13 -13.36 -1.84 8.11
CA ALA A 13 -12.16 -1.86 7.30
C ALA A 13 -12.22 -3.06 6.34
N THR A 14 -11.83 -2.88 5.08
CA THR A 14 -11.64 -4.04 4.18
C THR A 14 -10.15 -4.37 4.11
N ASN A 15 -9.79 -5.57 4.58
CA ASN A 15 -8.43 -6.07 4.48
C ASN A 15 -8.14 -6.50 3.04
N ARG A 16 -7.00 -6.03 2.50
CA ARG A 16 -6.49 -6.40 1.19
C ARG A 16 -5.13 -7.04 1.35
N PHE A 17 -4.95 -8.18 0.70
CA PHE A 17 -3.69 -8.92 0.70
C PHE A 17 -2.89 -8.54 -0.53
N VAL A 18 -1.66 -8.10 -0.32
CA VAL A 18 -0.73 -7.72 -1.40
C VAL A 18 0.58 -8.46 -1.16
N THR A 19 1.11 -9.07 -2.21
CA THR A 19 2.44 -9.68 -2.20
C THR A 19 3.44 -8.74 -2.86
N THR A 20 4.58 -8.50 -2.21
CA THR A 20 5.61 -7.63 -2.77
C THR A 20 6.92 -8.35 -2.98
N SER A 21 7.63 -7.98 -4.03
CA SER A 21 8.97 -8.47 -4.34
C SER A 21 9.92 -7.31 -4.59
N GLY A 22 11.20 -7.50 -4.27
CA GLY A 22 12.23 -6.51 -4.51
C GLY A 22 13.60 -6.97 -4.01
N SER A 23 14.58 -6.09 -4.12
CA SER A 23 15.93 -6.31 -3.57
C SER A 23 16.51 -5.00 -3.06
N VAL A 24 17.25 -5.07 -1.96
CA VAL A 24 18.01 -3.95 -1.42
C VAL A 24 19.48 -4.30 -1.49
N ALA A 25 20.27 -3.44 -2.12
CA ALA A 25 21.72 -3.63 -2.25
C ALA A 25 22.41 -3.67 -0.87
N PRO A 26 23.63 -4.24 -0.77
CA PRO A 26 24.46 -4.12 0.43
C PRO A 26 24.70 -2.65 0.81
N ASN A 27 24.94 -2.39 2.09
CA ASN A 27 25.23 -1.05 2.62
C ASN A 27 24.21 0.03 2.20
N SER A 28 22.94 -0.36 2.07
CA SER A 28 21.89 0.52 1.52
C SER A 28 20.59 0.41 2.33
N ILE A 29 19.76 1.44 2.20
CA ILE A 29 18.38 1.44 2.70
C ILE A 29 17.44 1.34 1.50
N GLY A 30 16.47 0.43 1.59
CA GLY A 30 15.43 0.22 0.60
C GLY A 30 14.10 0.78 1.06
N HIS A 31 13.37 1.39 0.15
CA HIS A 31 12.01 1.85 0.36
C HIS A 31 11.09 1.15 -0.63
N LEU A 32 10.11 0.43 -0.11
CA LEU A 32 9.09 -0.23 -0.90
C LEU A 32 7.76 0.49 -0.72
N LYS A 33 7.26 1.09 -1.80
CA LYS A 33 5.94 1.73 -1.83
C LYS A 33 4.94 0.79 -2.47
N ILE A 34 3.88 0.48 -1.75
CA ILE A 34 2.69 -0.21 -2.26
C ILE A 34 1.64 0.85 -2.56
N VAL A 35 1.09 0.87 -3.78
CA VAL A 35 -0.02 1.74 -4.15
C VAL A 35 -1.19 0.88 -4.62
N LEU A 36 -2.36 0.96 -3.99
CA LEU A 36 -3.58 0.29 -4.46
C LEU A 36 -4.54 1.30 -5.09
N ASN A 37 -4.87 1.08 -6.36
CA ASN A 37 -5.85 1.91 -7.06
C ASN A 37 -7.26 1.34 -6.91
N VAL A 38 -8.21 2.21 -6.59
CA VAL A 38 -9.64 1.89 -6.61
C VAL A 38 -10.23 2.35 -7.94
N THR A 39 -10.92 1.44 -8.62
CA THR A 39 -11.73 1.74 -9.80
C THR A 39 -13.20 1.70 -9.44
N THR A 40 -13.99 2.54 -10.08
CA THR A 40 -15.45 2.64 -9.90
C THR A 40 -16.14 2.33 -11.21
N THR A 41 -17.17 1.49 -11.19
CA THR A 41 -18.04 1.31 -12.36
C THR A 41 -19.08 2.43 -12.38
N GLY A 42 -18.77 3.54 -13.05
CA GLY A 42 -19.66 4.70 -13.13
C GLY A 42 -18.96 5.94 -13.70
N THR A 43 -19.71 7.01 -13.98
CA THR A 43 -19.24 8.25 -14.63
C THR A 43 -18.26 9.09 -13.80
N SER A 44 -17.99 8.72 -12.55
CA SER A 44 -17.05 9.42 -11.68
C SER A 44 -15.93 8.48 -11.25
N THR A 45 -14.83 8.49 -11.98
CA THR A 45 -13.57 7.87 -11.55
C THR A 45 -13.05 8.62 -10.33
N VAL A 46 -13.44 8.18 -9.14
CA VAL A 46 -12.78 8.64 -7.92
C VAL A 46 -11.45 7.90 -7.83
N ASN A 47 -10.37 8.54 -8.26
CA ASN A 47 -9.01 8.02 -8.04
C ASN A 47 -8.71 8.06 -6.54
N ARG A 48 -9.05 6.97 -5.83
CA ARG A 48 -8.55 6.73 -4.48
C ARG A 48 -7.35 5.80 -4.60
N SER A 49 -6.21 6.27 -4.12
CA SER A 49 -5.00 5.47 -4.01
C SER A 49 -4.64 5.31 -2.54
N PHE A 50 -4.54 4.07 -2.08
CA PHE A 50 -4.01 3.76 -0.76
C PHE A 50 -2.52 3.49 -0.88
N TYR A 51 -1.71 4.08 0.00
CA TYR A 51 -0.28 3.88 -0.01
C TYR A 51 0.23 3.32 1.31
N ARG A 52 1.21 2.42 1.22
CA ARG A 52 2.04 1.99 2.36
C ARG A 52 3.49 2.02 1.93
N ALA A 53 4.32 2.70 2.72
CA ALA A 53 5.77 2.59 2.60
C ALA A 53 6.28 1.56 3.61
N ILE A 54 7.24 0.74 3.19
CA ILE A 54 7.99 -0.17 4.04
C ILE A 54 9.46 0.12 3.83
N ASP A 55 10.17 0.34 4.93
CA ASP A 55 11.59 0.59 4.93
C ASP A 55 12.33 -0.70 5.26
N TYR A 56 13.40 -0.94 4.52
CA TYR A 56 14.29 -2.09 4.65
C TYR A 56 15.69 -1.59 4.90
N ASP A 57 16.23 -1.88 6.07
CA ASP A 57 17.61 -1.55 6.40
C ASP A 57 18.53 -2.71 6.02
N ASN A 58 19.43 -2.45 5.07
CA ASN A 58 20.51 -3.36 4.70
C ASN A 58 21.88 -2.67 4.83
N SER A 59 21.98 -1.64 5.68
CA SER A 59 23.18 -0.80 5.84
C SER A 59 24.36 -1.54 6.48
N GLY A 60 24.10 -2.51 7.36
CA GLY A 60 25.14 -3.31 8.02
C GLY A 60 25.53 -4.61 7.29
N ALA A 61 24.92 -4.89 6.14
CA ALA A 61 25.09 -6.17 5.45
C ALA A 61 26.01 -6.08 4.24
N THR A 62 26.78 -7.14 4.02
CA THR A 62 27.66 -7.31 2.84
C THR A 62 26.97 -8.02 1.68
N THR A 63 25.75 -8.54 1.90
CA THR A 63 24.96 -9.27 0.92
C THR A 63 23.66 -8.53 0.60
N THR A 64 23.15 -8.72 -0.62
CA THR A 64 21.84 -8.21 -1.03
C THR A 64 20.73 -8.81 -0.17
N LEU A 65 19.82 -7.95 0.31
CA LEU A 65 18.58 -8.39 0.94
C LEU A 65 17.53 -8.62 -0.15
N THR A 66 17.12 -9.88 -0.32
CA THR A 66 16.04 -10.25 -1.27
C THR A 66 14.70 -10.27 -0.54
N ILE A 67 13.72 -9.55 -1.09
CA ILE A 67 12.33 -9.54 -0.63
C ILE A 67 11.53 -10.39 -1.61
N THR A 68 11.05 -11.55 -1.17
CA THR A 68 10.28 -12.48 -2.01
C THR A 68 8.90 -12.70 -1.42
N ASN A 69 7.86 -12.38 -2.19
CA ASN A 69 6.46 -12.65 -1.85
C ASN A 69 6.06 -12.20 -0.44
N ALA A 70 6.62 -11.09 0.04
CA ALA A 70 6.33 -10.60 1.38
C ALA A 70 4.85 -10.20 1.46
N PRO A 71 4.05 -10.84 2.35
CA PRO A 71 2.62 -10.58 2.42
C PRO A 71 2.34 -9.34 3.28
N TYR A 72 1.54 -8.43 2.74
CA TYR A 72 1.03 -7.26 3.47
C TYR A 72 -0.48 -7.27 3.53
N THR A 73 -1.00 -7.03 4.73
CA THR A 73 -2.42 -6.71 4.93
C THR A 73 -2.56 -5.19 4.97
N LEU A 74 -3.33 -4.64 4.03
CA LEU A 74 -3.69 -3.24 3.96
C LEU A 74 -5.15 -3.07 4.36
N THR A 75 -5.39 -2.11 5.25
CA THR A 75 -6.71 -1.84 5.78
C THR A 75 -7.25 -0.57 5.14
N ILE A 76 -8.26 -0.71 4.28
CA ILE A 76 -8.89 0.40 3.56
C ILE A 76 -10.02 1.00 4.40
N THR A 77 -9.94 2.30 4.64
CA THR A 77 -10.87 3.07 5.47
C THR A 77 -11.19 4.44 4.83
N PRO A 78 -12.47 4.81 4.62
CA PRO A 78 -13.68 4.02 4.87
C PRO A 78 -13.82 2.83 3.90
N LYS A 79 -14.77 1.94 4.17
CA LYS A 79 -15.06 0.77 3.33
C LYS A 79 -15.34 1.18 1.89
N LEU A 80 -14.92 0.33 0.96
CA LEU A 80 -15.25 0.48 -0.46
C LEU A 80 -16.77 0.39 -0.66
N LEU A 81 -17.29 1.22 -1.56
CA LEU A 81 -18.68 1.12 -2.02
C LEU A 81 -18.89 -0.17 -2.83
N THR A 82 -20.14 -0.62 -2.97
CA THR A 82 -20.47 -1.83 -3.75
C THR A 82 -20.12 -1.72 -5.24
N THR A 83 -19.93 -0.49 -5.74
CA THR A 83 -19.52 -0.17 -7.12
C THR A 83 -18.01 0.04 -7.27
N GLU A 84 -17.25 -0.14 -6.19
CA GLU A 84 -15.81 0.06 -6.13
C GLU A 84 -15.07 -1.27 -6.11
N THR A 85 -14.07 -1.39 -6.99
CA THR A 85 -13.16 -2.53 -7.03
C THR A 85 -11.74 -2.06 -6.81
N VAL A 86 -10.99 -2.79 -5.97
CA VAL A 86 -9.54 -2.60 -5.86
C VAL A 86 -8.89 -3.52 -6.87
N ASN A 87 -7.89 -3.02 -7.60
CA ASN A 87 -7.05 -3.86 -8.42
C ASN A 87 -5.72 -4.11 -7.69
N GLU A 88 -5.65 -5.24 -6.98
CA GLU A 88 -4.46 -5.66 -6.23
C GLU A 88 -3.29 -6.04 -7.15
N THR A 89 -3.55 -6.36 -8.42
CA THR A 89 -2.56 -6.76 -9.42
C THR A 89 -1.84 -5.57 -10.06
N THR A 90 -2.53 -4.43 -10.19
CA THR A 90 -1.93 -3.15 -10.65
C THR A 90 -1.31 -2.35 -9.52
N GLY A 91 -1.23 -2.94 -8.33
CA GLY A 91 -0.64 -2.27 -7.21
C GLY A 91 0.81 -1.94 -7.54
N VAL A 92 1.13 -0.68 -7.81
CA VAL A 92 2.47 -0.31 -8.25
C VAL A 92 3.38 -0.49 -7.04
N ILE A 93 4.16 -1.57 -7.05
CA ILE A 93 5.23 -1.81 -6.11
C ILE A 93 6.45 -1.10 -6.68
N THR A 94 6.70 0.11 -6.21
CA THR A 94 7.94 0.81 -6.54
C THR A 94 8.94 0.54 -5.43
N SER A 95 9.95 -0.29 -5.70
CA SER A 95 11.10 -0.46 -4.82
C SER A 95 12.24 0.41 -5.33
N TRP A 96 12.77 1.27 -4.47
CA TRP A 96 14.02 1.99 -4.74
C TRP A 96 14.95 1.84 -3.54
N SER A 97 16.25 1.78 -3.80
CA SER A 97 17.28 1.72 -2.76
C SER A 97 18.26 2.85 -2.94
N TYR A 98 18.75 3.40 -1.84
CA TYR A 98 19.88 4.33 -1.85
C TYR A 98 20.98 3.83 -0.94
N THR A 99 22.22 3.97 -1.40
CA THR A 99 23.41 3.65 -0.63
C THR A 99 23.64 4.77 0.37
N GLN A 100 23.81 4.44 1.66
CA GLN A 100 24.22 5.45 2.62
C GLN A 100 25.70 5.80 2.35
N PRO A 101 26.06 7.10 2.37
CA PRO A 101 27.44 7.55 2.17
C PRO A 101 28.39 7.05 3.25
#